data_AF-A0A948SFW7-F1
#
_entry.id   AF-A0A948SFW7-F1
#
_cell.length_a   1.000
_cell.length_b   1.000
_cell.length_c   1.000
_cell.angle_alpha   90.00
_cell.angle_beta   90.00
_cell.angle_gamma   90.00
#
_symmetry.space_group_name_H-M   'P 1'
#
loop_
_entity.id
_entity.type
_entity.pdbx_description
1 polymer ?
#
loop_
_entity_poly.entity_id
_entity_poly.type
_entity_poly.pdbx_seq_one_letter_code
_entity_poly.pdbx_strand_id
1 'polypeptide(L)'
;MTDAYVPDIDENVPLPKNASEAFPDLTPQQELDMRANVIVLMSELTGQPIAPTKDNVVQAQELGKQMMADPKMRPEFSKYPNETLAYLAGMVAQMNVQIVDDLADIKMYVVNHLVDTVEHAKDQKAKLTALRALGEIDGVDAFKKRTETTVKVQTMEEVERELLNIIESVEHKVITVEAREIVQNEGEIGLEVTDGVLNTPEDE
;
A
#
# COMPACT_ATOMS: atom_id res chain seq x y z
N MET A 1 8.94 13.44 -57.84
CA MET A 1 8.88 12.04 -57.36
C MET A 1 8.78 12.15 -55.84
N THR A 2 7.70 11.66 -55.26
CA THR A 2 7.44 11.73 -53.81
C THR A 2 8.29 10.68 -53.12
N ASP A 3 9.33 11.10 -52.40
CA ASP A 3 10.05 10.25 -51.45
C ASP A 3 9.04 9.76 -50.41
N ALA A 4 8.75 8.47 -50.45
CA ALA A 4 7.96 7.82 -49.42
C ALA A 4 8.82 7.81 -48.15
N TYR A 5 8.37 8.53 -47.12
CA TYR A 5 8.90 8.39 -45.77
C TYR A 5 8.61 6.97 -45.27
N VAL A 6 9.54 6.05 -45.53
CA VAL A 6 9.55 4.74 -44.91
C VAL A 6 10.31 4.90 -43.59
N PRO A 7 9.69 4.55 -42.44
CA PRO A 7 10.39 4.58 -41.17
C PRO A 7 11.56 3.59 -41.17
N ASP A 8 12.69 3.97 -40.58
CA ASP A 8 13.85 3.10 -40.41
C ASP A 8 13.46 1.89 -39.56
N ILE A 9 13.60 0.68 -40.13
CA ILE A 9 13.32 -0.58 -39.43
C ILE A 9 14.62 -1.03 -38.77
N ASP A 10 14.64 -1.23 -37.46
CA ASP A 10 15.78 -1.80 -36.74
C ASP A 10 16.01 -3.26 -37.18
N GLU A 11 16.93 -3.49 -38.12
CA GLU A 11 17.14 -4.77 -38.83
C GLU A 11 17.69 -5.93 -37.97
N ASN A 12 17.89 -5.74 -36.66
CA ASN A 12 18.56 -6.72 -35.81
C ASN A 12 17.82 -7.07 -34.50
N VAL A 13 16.52 -6.74 -34.41
CA VAL A 13 15.67 -7.25 -33.34
C VAL A 13 15.05 -8.58 -33.81
N PRO A 14 15.31 -9.70 -33.12
CA PRO A 14 14.71 -10.97 -33.49
C PRO A 14 13.19 -10.85 -33.38
N LEU A 15 12.49 -11.20 -34.47
CA LEU A 15 11.03 -11.29 -34.43
C LEU A 15 10.65 -12.34 -33.37
N PRO A 16 9.72 -12.03 -32.47
CA PRO A 16 9.23 -12.99 -31.48
C PRO A 16 8.65 -14.20 -32.21
N LYS A 17 8.85 -15.40 -31.65
CA LYS A 17 8.47 -16.65 -32.37
C LYS A 17 6.97 -16.78 -32.53
N ASN A 18 6.20 -16.17 -31.62
CA ASN A 18 4.75 -16.17 -31.60
C ASN A 18 4.20 -14.82 -31.12
N ALA A 19 2.98 -14.47 -31.53
CA ALA A 19 2.29 -13.25 -31.07
C ALA A 19 2.23 -13.15 -29.54
N SER A 20 2.11 -14.29 -28.83
CA SER A 20 2.12 -14.36 -27.37
C SER A 20 3.45 -13.95 -26.72
N GLU A 21 4.59 -14.12 -27.39
CA GLU A 21 5.91 -13.67 -26.91
C GLU A 21 6.15 -12.17 -27.21
N ALA A 22 5.33 -11.56 -28.06
CA ALA A 22 5.42 -10.14 -28.41
C ALA A 22 4.71 -9.23 -27.39
N PHE A 23 3.81 -9.80 -26.58
CA PHE A 23 3.05 -9.04 -25.59
C PHE A 23 3.84 -8.91 -24.28
N PRO A 24 3.77 -7.76 -23.60
CA PRO A 24 4.37 -7.59 -22.29
C PRO A 24 3.70 -8.52 -21.25
N ASP A 25 4.45 -8.89 -20.21
CA ASP A 25 3.89 -9.59 -19.06
C ASP A 25 2.96 -8.64 -18.29
N LEU A 26 1.67 -8.95 -18.29
CA LEU A 26 0.64 -8.12 -17.65
C LEU A 26 0.31 -8.64 -16.25
N THR A 27 -0.06 -7.73 -15.36
CA THR A 27 -0.72 -8.11 -14.11
C THR A 27 -2.17 -8.55 -14.39
N PRO A 28 -2.81 -9.34 -13.51
CA PRO A 28 -4.19 -9.77 -13.70
C PRO A 28 -5.19 -8.61 -13.87
N GLN A 29 -4.92 -7.47 -13.23
CA GLN A 29 -5.72 -6.25 -13.38
C GLN A 29 -5.52 -5.63 -14.78
N GLN A 30 -4.28 -5.49 -15.23
CA GLN A 30 -3.98 -4.93 -16.54
C GLN A 30 -4.54 -5.80 -17.68
N GLU A 31 -4.51 -7.13 -17.52
CA GLU A 31 -5.11 -8.05 -18.47
C GLU A 31 -6.63 -7.90 -18.53
N LEU A 32 -7.29 -7.79 -17.37
CA LEU A 32 -8.73 -7.54 -17.30
C LEU A 32 -9.11 -6.21 -17.96
N ASP A 33 -8.37 -5.14 -17.68
CA ASP A 33 -8.61 -3.81 -18.24
C ASP A 33 -8.43 -3.79 -19.76
N MET A 34 -7.36 -4.42 -20.28
CA MET A 34 -7.16 -4.51 -21.72
C MET A 34 -8.27 -5.31 -22.39
N ARG A 35 -8.69 -6.44 -21.81
CA ARG A 35 -9.81 -7.24 -22.32
C ARG A 35 -11.10 -6.43 -22.32
N ALA A 36 -11.40 -5.72 -21.23
CA ALA A 36 -12.59 -4.90 -21.13
C ALA A 36 -12.59 -3.76 -22.14
N ASN A 37 -11.47 -3.05 -22.33
CA ASN A 37 -11.35 -1.99 -23.32
C ASN A 37 -11.55 -2.50 -24.75
N VAL A 38 -11.00 -3.67 -25.08
CA VAL A 38 -11.22 -4.31 -26.39
C VAL A 38 -12.69 -4.72 -26.55
N ILE A 39 -13.31 -5.27 -25.51
CA ILE A 39 -14.73 -5.64 -25.52
C ILE A 39 -15.62 -4.39 -25.76
N VAL A 40 -15.35 -3.29 -25.06
CA VAL A 40 -16.06 -2.01 -25.25
C VAL A 40 -15.84 -1.47 -26.66
N LEU A 41 -14.59 -1.42 -27.13
CA LEU A 41 -14.26 -0.99 -28.49
C LEU A 41 -15.00 -1.82 -29.55
N MET A 42 -15.02 -3.15 -29.39
CA MET A 42 -15.73 -4.04 -30.31
C MET A 42 -17.25 -3.82 -30.25
N SER A 43 -17.81 -3.55 -29.07
CA SER A 43 -19.22 -3.20 -28.90
C SER A 43 -19.56 -1.87 -29.59
N GLU A 44 -18.70 -0.85 -29.45
CA GLU A 44 -18.85 0.45 -30.12
C GLU A 44 -18.77 0.31 -31.65
N LEU A 45 -17.82 -0.49 -32.16
CA LEU A 45 -17.63 -0.72 -33.59
C LEU A 45 -18.77 -1.53 -34.22
N THR A 46 -19.29 -2.52 -33.51
CA THR A 46 -20.36 -3.41 -34.01
C THR A 46 -21.77 -2.90 -33.73
N GLY A 47 -21.91 -1.90 -32.84
CA GLY A 47 -23.19 -1.36 -32.41
C GLY A 47 -24.03 -2.31 -31.55
N GLN A 48 -23.44 -3.41 -31.05
CA GLN A 48 -24.12 -4.37 -30.19
C GLN A 48 -23.85 -4.03 -28.72
N PRO A 49 -24.87 -3.63 -27.93
CA PRO A 49 -24.66 -3.23 -26.55
C PRO A 49 -24.32 -4.43 -25.66
N ILE A 50 -23.29 -4.27 -24.83
CA ILE A 50 -22.93 -5.23 -23.78
C ILE A 50 -23.91 -5.05 -22.61
N ALA A 51 -24.98 -5.84 -22.58
CA ALA A 51 -25.94 -5.84 -21.49
C ALA A 51 -25.75 -7.09 -20.62
N PRO A 52 -25.14 -6.98 -19.42
CA PRO A 52 -24.96 -8.14 -18.55
C PRO A 52 -26.30 -8.66 -18.02
N THR A 53 -26.47 -9.98 -18.05
CA THR A 53 -27.60 -10.65 -17.39
C THR A 53 -27.37 -10.75 -15.88
N LYS A 54 -28.41 -11.09 -15.11
CA LYS A 54 -28.30 -11.26 -13.65
C LYS A 54 -27.26 -12.32 -13.27
N ASP A 55 -27.15 -13.39 -14.03
CA ASP A 55 -26.19 -14.48 -13.77
C ASP A 55 -24.74 -14.01 -13.99
N ASN A 56 -24.52 -13.17 -15.01
CA ASN A 56 -23.21 -12.57 -15.29
C ASN A 56 -22.77 -11.64 -14.16
N VAL A 57 -23.71 -10.86 -13.60
CA VAL A 57 -23.44 -9.98 -12.45
C VAL A 57 -23.04 -10.80 -11.22
N VAL A 58 -23.74 -11.90 -10.92
CA VAL A 58 -23.42 -12.76 -9.78
C VAL A 58 -22.05 -13.42 -9.95
N GLN A 59 -21.74 -13.93 -11.16
CA GLN A 59 -20.44 -14.53 -11.46
C GLN A 59 -19.30 -13.51 -11.33
N ALA A 60 -19.48 -12.29 -11.83
CA ALA A 60 -18.50 -11.21 -11.68
C ALA A 60 -18.29 -10.83 -10.22
N GLN A 61 -19.36 -10.73 -9.42
CA GLN A 61 -19.24 -10.44 -7.98
C GLN A 61 -18.47 -11.52 -7.22
N GLU A 62 -18.76 -12.78 -7.51
CA GLU A 62 -18.07 -13.91 -6.87
C GLU A 62 -16.58 -13.93 -7.27
N LEU A 63 -16.29 -13.73 -8.55
CA LEU A 63 -14.92 -13.64 -9.04
C LEU A 63 -14.17 -12.46 -8.41
N GLY A 64 -14.82 -11.29 -8.33
CA GLY A 64 -14.26 -10.11 -7.67
C GLY A 64 -13.94 -10.35 -6.20
N LYS A 65 -14.82 -11.02 -5.45
CA LYS A 65 -14.56 -11.39 -4.05
C LYS A 65 -13.36 -12.33 -3.91
N GLN A 66 -13.22 -13.30 -4.81
CA GLN A 66 -12.07 -14.21 -4.82
C GLN A 66 -10.77 -13.45 -5.11
N MET A 67 -10.79 -12.51 -6.07
CA MET A 67 -9.65 -11.64 -6.36
C MET A 67 -9.27 -10.70 -5.21
N MET A 68 -10.26 -10.25 -4.41
CA MET A 68 -10.00 -9.46 -3.20
C MET A 68 -9.41 -10.29 -2.07
N ALA A 69 -9.89 -11.54 -1.89
CA ALA A 69 -9.42 -12.43 -0.84
C ALA A 69 -8.00 -12.97 -1.11
N ASP A 70 -7.67 -13.24 -2.38
CA ASP A 70 -6.33 -13.67 -2.79
C ASP A 70 -5.80 -12.82 -3.95
N PRO A 71 -5.02 -11.75 -3.65
CA PRO A 71 -4.41 -10.88 -4.67
C PRO A 71 -3.40 -11.57 -5.59
N LYS A 72 -2.93 -12.79 -5.25
CA LYS A 72 -1.99 -13.57 -6.08
C LYS A 72 -2.69 -14.54 -7.02
N MET A 73 -3.98 -14.79 -6.81
CA MET A 73 -4.79 -15.63 -7.68
C MET A 73 -4.87 -14.99 -9.07
N ARG A 74 -4.55 -15.77 -10.11
CA ARG A 74 -4.71 -15.35 -11.51
C ARG A 74 -5.94 -16.05 -12.09
N PRO A 75 -7.08 -15.36 -12.23
CA PRO A 75 -8.24 -15.95 -12.86
C PRO A 75 -8.00 -16.25 -14.33
N GLU A 76 -8.55 -17.35 -14.82
CA GLU A 76 -8.60 -17.61 -16.26
C GLU A 76 -9.76 -16.83 -16.89
N PHE A 77 -9.50 -15.59 -17.31
CA PHE A 77 -10.51 -14.70 -17.88
C PHE A 77 -11.17 -15.26 -19.14
N SER A 78 -10.50 -16.14 -19.89
CA SER A 78 -11.04 -16.74 -21.12
C SER A 78 -12.23 -17.68 -20.89
N LYS A 79 -12.50 -18.11 -19.65
CA LYS A 79 -13.64 -18.97 -19.31
C LYS A 79 -14.94 -18.19 -19.11
N TYR A 80 -14.88 -16.87 -19.02
CA TYR A 80 -16.03 -16.04 -18.69
C TYR A 80 -16.56 -15.29 -19.92
N PRO A 81 -17.89 -15.04 -19.99
CA PRO A 81 -18.47 -14.21 -21.03
C PRO A 81 -17.93 -12.77 -21.04
N ASN A 82 -17.94 -12.13 -22.20
CA ASN A 82 -17.47 -10.75 -22.38
C ASN A 82 -18.26 -9.76 -21.50
N GLU A 83 -19.56 -10.00 -21.31
CA GLU A 83 -20.44 -9.19 -20.47
C GLU A 83 -20.03 -9.26 -18.99
N THR A 84 -19.61 -10.43 -18.52
CA THR A 84 -19.14 -10.65 -17.14
C THR A 84 -17.82 -9.93 -16.90
N LEU A 85 -16.89 -10.00 -17.86
CA LEU A 85 -15.60 -9.33 -17.78
C LEU A 85 -15.73 -7.81 -17.83
N ALA A 86 -16.56 -7.28 -18.74
CA ALA A 86 -16.82 -5.85 -18.83
C ALA A 86 -17.45 -5.30 -17.54
N TYR A 87 -18.38 -6.05 -16.93
CA TYR A 87 -18.99 -5.67 -15.66
C TYR A 87 -17.99 -5.72 -14.49
N LEU A 88 -17.15 -6.76 -14.42
CA LEU A 88 -16.09 -6.86 -13.41
C LEU A 88 -15.09 -5.70 -13.51
N ALA A 89 -14.63 -5.36 -14.72
CA ALA A 89 -13.71 -4.26 -14.95
C ALA A 89 -14.32 -2.90 -14.54
N GLY A 90 -15.61 -2.69 -14.85
CA GLY A 90 -16.34 -1.50 -14.40
C GLY A 90 -16.40 -1.39 -12.87
N MET A 91 -16.61 -2.51 -12.17
CA MET A 91 -16.63 -2.56 -10.71
C MET A 91 -15.26 -2.22 -10.10
N VAL A 92 -14.18 -2.80 -10.65
CA VAL A 92 -12.81 -2.53 -10.18
C VAL A 92 -12.44 -1.07 -10.42
N ALA A 93 -12.75 -0.53 -11.60
CA ALA A 93 -12.51 0.88 -11.93
C ALA A 93 -13.28 1.81 -10.99
N GLN A 94 -14.56 1.53 -10.72
CA GLN A 94 -15.37 2.31 -9.79
C GLN A 94 -14.79 2.31 -8.36
N MET A 95 -14.36 1.14 -7.88
CA MET A 95 -13.74 1.03 -6.55
C MET A 95 -12.43 1.82 -6.46
N ASN A 96 -11.59 1.76 -7.50
CA ASN A 96 -10.33 2.50 -7.52
C ASN A 96 -10.55 4.01 -7.47
N VAL A 97 -11.55 4.54 -8.20
CA VAL A 97 -11.90 5.96 -8.16
C VAL A 97 -12.40 6.36 -6.76
N GLN A 98 -13.29 5.57 -6.16
CA GLN A 98 -13.79 5.82 -4.80
C GLN A 98 -12.66 5.85 -3.76
N ILE A 99 -11.68 4.93 -3.84
CA ILE A 99 -10.53 4.91 -2.93
C ILE A 99 -9.69 6.19 -3.07
N VAL A 100 -9.53 6.71 -4.29
CA VAL A 100 -8.77 7.95 -4.53
C VAL A 100 -9.50 9.16 -3.96
N ASP A 101 -10.82 9.23 -4.14
CA ASP A 101 -11.65 10.30 -3.58
C ASP A 101 -11.64 10.26 -2.03
N ASP A 102 -11.85 9.07 -1.44
CA ASP A 102 -11.77 8.86 0.01
C ASP A 102 -10.38 9.25 0.56
N LEU A 103 -9.31 8.90 -0.16
CA LEU A 103 -7.94 9.29 0.22
C LEU A 103 -7.75 10.81 0.19
N ALA A 104 -8.31 11.49 -0.81
CA ALA A 104 -8.25 12.96 -0.90
C ALA A 104 -9.01 13.61 0.26
N ASP A 105 -10.20 13.10 0.59
CA ASP A 105 -11.00 13.56 1.72
C ASP A 105 -10.30 13.32 3.06
N ILE A 106 -9.69 12.15 3.25
CA ILE A 106 -8.90 11.83 4.45
C ILE A 106 -7.72 12.79 4.57
N LYS A 107 -6.99 13.05 3.47
CA LYS A 107 -5.88 14.01 3.48
C LYS A 107 -6.37 15.40 3.88
N MET A 108 -7.48 15.87 3.32
CA MET A 108 -8.07 17.16 3.64
C MET A 108 -8.52 17.24 5.10
N TYR A 109 -9.13 16.17 5.63
CA TYR A 109 -9.52 16.07 7.03
C TYR A 109 -8.30 16.20 7.97
N VAL A 110 -7.21 15.46 7.69
CA VAL A 110 -5.98 15.53 8.49
C VAL A 110 -5.36 16.92 8.45
N VAL A 111 -5.31 17.56 7.28
CA VAL A 111 -4.78 18.93 7.13
C VAL A 111 -5.62 19.92 7.93
N ASN A 112 -6.95 19.89 7.78
CA ASN A 112 -7.86 20.79 8.49
C ASN A 112 -7.74 20.60 10.01
N HIS A 113 -7.64 19.36 10.47
CA HIS A 113 -7.50 19.09 11.90
C HIS A 113 -6.14 19.55 12.44
N LEU A 114 -5.05 19.39 11.68
CA LEU A 114 -3.75 19.92 12.07
C LEU A 114 -3.74 21.45 12.15
N VAL A 115 -4.36 22.14 11.19
CA VAL A 115 -4.52 23.61 11.24
C VAL A 115 -5.30 24.01 12.50
N ASP A 116 -6.42 23.35 12.77
CA ASP A 116 -7.24 23.59 13.96
C ASP A 116 -6.44 23.40 15.26
N THR A 117 -5.61 22.35 15.35
CA THR A 117 -4.76 22.13 16.51
C THR A 117 -3.69 23.22 16.68
N VAL A 118 -3.14 23.78 15.60
CA VAL A 118 -2.17 24.88 15.68
C VAL A 118 -2.83 26.17 16.17
N GLU A 119 -4.07 26.43 15.75
CA GLU A 119 -4.81 27.61 16.18
C GLU A 119 -5.23 27.50 17.64
N HIS A 120 -5.82 26.37 18.05
CA HIS A 120 -6.47 26.19 19.36
C HIS A 120 -5.59 25.62 20.48
N ALA A 121 -4.42 25.02 20.18
CA ALA A 121 -3.55 24.51 21.23
C ALA A 121 -3.03 25.65 22.13
N LYS A 122 -3.03 25.42 23.45
CA LYS A 122 -2.46 26.37 24.42
C LYS A 122 -0.96 26.13 24.66
N ASP A 123 -0.50 24.91 24.43
CA ASP A 123 0.89 24.51 24.59
C ASP A 123 1.71 24.76 23.31
N GLN A 124 2.82 25.48 23.44
CA GLN A 124 3.72 25.79 22.33
C GLN A 124 4.38 24.52 21.75
N LYS A 125 4.62 23.49 22.57
CA LYS A 125 5.21 22.23 22.12
C LYS A 125 4.26 21.46 21.21
N ALA A 126 2.98 21.42 21.54
CA ALA A 126 1.93 20.86 20.71
C ALA A 126 1.81 21.61 19.37
N LYS A 127 1.82 22.95 19.38
CA LYS A 127 1.80 23.77 18.16
C LYS A 127 2.99 23.47 17.24
N LEU A 128 4.20 23.40 17.78
CA LEU A 128 5.40 23.12 16.99
C LEU A 128 5.35 21.73 16.34
N THR A 129 4.84 20.74 17.08
CA THR A 129 4.69 19.37 16.58
C THR A 129 3.66 19.31 15.46
N ALA A 130 2.51 19.98 15.63
CA ALA A 130 1.48 20.07 14.60
C ALA A 130 1.95 20.83 13.35
N LEU A 131 2.69 21.94 13.51
CA LEU A 131 3.29 22.69 12.39
C LEU A 131 4.32 21.83 11.62
N ARG A 132 5.13 21.04 12.34
CA ARG A 132 6.07 20.12 11.72
C ARG A 132 5.36 19.02 10.95
N ALA A 133 4.35 18.39 11.55
CA ALA A 133 3.53 17.37 10.89
C ALA A 133 2.84 17.95 9.64
N LEU A 134 2.28 19.16 9.73
CA LEU A 134 1.66 19.86 8.61
C LEU A 134 2.66 20.10 7.46
N GLY A 135 3.88 20.51 7.77
CA GLY A 135 4.93 20.71 6.77
C GLY A 135 5.55 19.44 6.19
N GLU A 136 5.34 18.29 6.84
CA GLU A 136 5.70 16.96 6.33
C GLU A 136 4.60 16.34 5.44
N ILE A 137 3.40 16.93 5.39
CA ILE A 137 2.32 16.49 4.50
C ILE A 137 2.59 16.93 3.05
N ASP A 138 2.40 15.98 2.14
CA ASP A 138 2.44 16.16 0.69
C ASP A 138 1.41 17.20 0.24
N GLY A 139 1.89 18.32 -0.32
CA GLY A 139 1.08 19.48 -0.74
C GLY A 139 1.41 20.79 -0.01
N VAL A 140 1.86 20.73 1.25
CA VAL A 140 2.40 21.90 1.98
C VAL A 140 3.93 21.92 1.92
N ASP A 141 4.56 20.73 1.93
CA ASP A 141 5.95 20.46 1.55
C ASP A 141 7.02 21.38 2.19
N ALA A 142 6.71 21.97 3.34
CA ALA A 142 7.58 22.92 4.04
C ALA A 142 8.84 22.24 4.62
N PHE A 143 8.75 20.94 4.93
CA PHE A 143 9.85 20.11 5.43
C PHE A 143 10.08 18.90 4.53
N LYS A 144 10.51 19.14 3.29
CA LYS A 144 10.85 18.09 2.34
C LYS A 144 12.12 17.33 2.78
N LYS A 145 11.95 16.11 3.31
CA LYS A 145 13.05 15.19 3.59
C LYS A 145 13.59 14.69 2.24
N ARG A 146 14.80 15.11 1.85
CA ARG A 146 15.47 14.54 0.69
C ARG A 146 16.01 13.17 1.07
N THR A 147 15.40 12.11 0.53
CA THR A 147 15.98 10.77 0.58
C THR A 147 16.81 10.59 -0.68
N GLU A 148 18.13 10.64 -0.54
CA GLU A 148 19.06 10.31 -1.61
C GLU A 148 19.41 8.82 -1.51
N THR A 149 19.03 8.04 -2.51
CA THR A 149 19.39 6.62 -2.59
C THR A 149 20.59 6.46 -3.51
N THR A 150 21.76 6.18 -2.95
CA THR A 150 22.94 5.81 -3.74
C THR A 150 22.91 4.32 -4.04
N VAL A 151 22.63 3.95 -5.28
CA VAL A 151 22.75 2.55 -5.73
C VAL A 151 24.22 2.28 -6.05
N LYS A 152 24.86 1.41 -5.27
CA LYS A 152 26.20 0.88 -5.60
C LYS A 152 26.03 -0.36 -6.45
N VAL A 153 26.59 -0.35 -7.66
CA VAL A 153 26.68 -1.56 -8.50
C VAL A 153 27.92 -2.33 -8.07
N GLN A 154 27.72 -3.45 -7.39
CA GLN A 154 28.77 -4.36 -6.93
C GLN A 154 28.57 -5.73 -7.57
N THR A 155 29.65 -6.49 -7.73
CA THR A 155 29.56 -7.88 -8.20
C THR A 155 29.08 -8.81 -7.08
N MET A 156 28.47 -9.95 -7.42
CA MET A 156 27.88 -10.88 -6.43
C MET A 156 28.88 -11.33 -5.36
N GLU A 157 30.13 -11.61 -5.76
CA GLU A 157 31.21 -12.04 -4.86
C GLU A 157 31.61 -10.95 -3.85
N GLU A 158 31.57 -9.68 -4.25
CA GLU A 158 31.86 -8.55 -3.36
C GLU A 158 30.73 -8.35 -2.35
N VAL A 159 29.48 -8.55 -2.77
CA VAL A 159 28.29 -8.48 -1.89
C VAL A 159 28.34 -9.57 -0.83
N GLU A 160 28.67 -10.82 -1.18
CA GLU A 160 28.80 -11.91 -0.22
C GLU A 160 29.88 -11.63 0.84
N ARG A 161 31.02 -11.08 0.42
CA ARG A 161 32.11 -10.71 1.35
C ARG A 161 31.69 -9.57 2.28
N GLU A 162 31.01 -8.55 1.78
CA GLU A 162 30.53 -7.43 2.59
C GLU A 162 29.46 -7.89 3.60
N LEU A 163 28.53 -8.75 3.17
CA LEU A 163 27.51 -9.32 4.05
C LEU A 163 28.10 -10.21 5.15
N LEU A 164 29.11 -11.04 4.85
CA LEU A 164 29.83 -11.83 5.86
C LEU A 164 30.50 -10.93 6.90
N ASN A 165 31.19 -9.88 6.46
CA ASN A 165 31.83 -8.92 7.37
C ASN A 165 30.80 -8.19 8.26
N ILE A 166 29.63 -7.85 7.72
CA ILE A 166 28.55 -7.23 8.49
C ILE A 166 28.02 -8.20 9.54
N ILE A 167 27.78 -9.47 9.17
CA ILE A 167 27.31 -10.52 10.09
C ILE A 167 28.30 -10.71 11.24
N GLU A 168 29.60 -10.85 10.96
CA GLU A 168 30.64 -10.97 11.99
C GLU A 168 30.64 -9.74 12.91
N SER A 169 30.54 -8.53 12.36
CA SER A 169 30.51 -7.29 13.15
C SER A 169 29.27 -7.17 14.04
N VAL A 170 28.14 -7.76 13.63
CA VAL A 170 26.88 -7.76 14.37
C VAL A 170 26.91 -8.83 15.45
N GLU A 171 27.43 -10.02 15.16
CA GLU A 171 27.59 -11.12 16.12
C GLU A 171 28.43 -10.69 17.33
N HIS A 172 29.52 -9.95 17.11
CA HIS A 172 30.33 -9.40 18.19
C HIS A 172 29.65 -8.30 19.02
N LYS A 173 28.57 -7.69 18.52
CA LYS A 173 27.80 -6.66 19.24
C LYS A 173 26.64 -7.24 20.06
N VAL A 174 26.33 -8.52 19.92
CA VAL A 174 25.28 -9.16 20.71
C VAL A 174 25.88 -9.62 22.05
N ILE A 175 25.52 -8.93 23.13
CA ILE A 175 25.82 -9.40 24.48
C ILE A 175 24.82 -10.52 24.78
N THR A 176 25.30 -11.76 24.90
CA THR A 176 24.48 -12.87 25.42
C THR A 176 24.15 -12.58 26.88
N VAL A 177 22.90 -12.20 27.15
CA VAL A 177 22.42 -12.02 28.53
C VAL A 177 21.88 -13.36 29.01
N GLU A 178 22.51 -13.95 30.03
CA GLU A 178 21.92 -15.08 30.73
C GLU A 178 20.66 -14.60 31.47
N ALA A 179 19.52 -15.24 31.20
CA ALA A 179 18.29 -14.98 31.90
C ALA A 179 18.46 -15.34 33.39
N ARG A 180 18.57 -14.33 34.26
CA ARG A 180 18.40 -14.53 35.70
C ARG A 180 16.92 -14.68 35.99
N GLU A 181 16.50 -15.84 36.47
CA GLU A 181 15.23 -15.97 37.17
C GLU A 181 15.26 -15.04 38.39
N ILE A 182 14.38 -14.04 38.36
CA ILE A 182 14.01 -13.28 39.54
C ILE A 182 13.19 -14.22 40.42
N VAL A 183 13.85 -14.89 41.37
CA VAL A 183 13.17 -15.53 42.49
C VAL A 183 12.58 -14.39 43.32
N GLN A 184 11.26 -14.19 43.21
CA GLN A 184 10.52 -13.38 44.17
C GLN A 184 10.65 -14.06 45.53
N ASN A 185 11.61 -13.63 46.34
CA ASN A 185 11.56 -13.88 47.77
C ASN A 185 10.34 -13.10 48.28
N GLU A 186 9.30 -13.83 48.68
CA GLU A 186 8.21 -13.32 49.52
C GLU A 186 8.81 -12.91 50.88
N GLY A 187 9.48 -11.77 50.90
CA GLY A 187 9.96 -11.10 52.10
C GLY A 187 8.93 -10.09 52.53
N GLU A 188 8.20 -10.44 53.59
CA GLU A 188 7.45 -9.60 54.52
C GLU A 188 7.45 -8.10 54.19
N ILE A 189 6.38 -7.65 53.55
CA ILE A 189 5.97 -6.24 53.57
C ILE A 189 5.48 -5.93 54.99
N GLY A 190 6.36 -5.29 55.77
CA GLY A 190 6.00 -4.69 57.04
C GLY A 190 4.84 -3.71 56.85
N LEU A 191 3.67 -4.09 57.36
CA LEU A 191 2.55 -3.19 57.59
C LEU A 191 2.94 -2.23 58.72
N GLU A 192 3.43 -1.05 58.36
CA GLU A 192 3.32 0.12 59.25
C GLU A 192 1.84 0.49 59.33
N VAL A 193 1.15 -0.07 60.32
CA VAL A 193 -0.15 0.40 60.77
C VAL A 193 0.11 1.65 61.60
N THR A 194 0.05 2.82 60.98
CA THR A 194 -0.11 4.07 61.72
C THR A 194 -1.56 4.18 62.13
N ASP A 195 -1.83 4.00 63.43
CA ASP A 195 -3.14 4.22 64.05
C ASP A 195 -3.58 5.69 63.88
N GLY A 196 -4.34 5.94 62.82
CA GLY A 196 -5.13 7.15 62.63
C GLY A 196 -6.49 6.99 63.29
N VAL A 197 -6.58 7.39 64.56
CA VAL A 197 -7.80 7.45 65.36
C VAL A 197 -8.88 8.23 64.60
N LEU A 198 -10.02 7.56 64.35
CA LEU A 198 -11.28 8.20 63.96
C LEU A 198 -11.68 9.18 65.07
N ASN A 199 -11.72 10.48 64.74
CA ASN A 199 -12.42 11.45 65.58
C ASN A 199 -13.82 11.62 65.01
N THR A 200 -14.81 11.04 65.69
CA THR A 200 -16.23 11.37 65.51
C THR A 200 -16.52 12.73 66.17
N PRO A 201 -17.41 13.54 65.60
CA PRO A 201 -17.80 14.81 66.20
C PRO A 201 -18.73 14.54 67.39
N GLU A 202 -18.35 14.97 68.59
CA GLU A 202 -19.25 15.09 69.73
C GLU A 202 -19.63 16.56 69.94
N ASP A 203 -20.91 16.72 70.26
CA ASP A 203 -21.64 17.94 70.58
C ASP A 203 -21.04 18.72 71.78
N GLU A 204 -20.98 20.06 71.65
CA GLU A 204 -21.45 21.10 72.60
C GLU A 204 -21.01 22.51 72.16
#